data_AF-A0A4Q3YRZ6-F1
#
_entry.id   AF-A0A4Q3YRZ6-F1
#
_cell.length_a   1.000
_cell.length_b   1.000
_cell.length_c   1.000
_cell.angle_alpha   90.00
_cell.angle_beta   90.00
_cell.angle_gamma   90.00
#
_symmetry.space_group_name_H-M   'P 1'
#
loop_
_entity.id
_entity.type
_entity.pdbx_description
1 polymer ?
#
loop_
_entity_poly.entity_id
_entity_poly.type
_entity_poly.pdbx_seq_one_letter_code
_entity_poly.pdbx_strand_id
1 'polypeptide(L)'
;MTTESIQAAWDAAVEKAKESPPGAGEYVIVRMNEAASRDIYGGVDNEGNLLLAVGVRTIPPAIDIKSAALDYFRQERQAMGGWVMVFRLRRAELAPVFSRFSQDLIDMATKEYCDASKPANES
;
A
#
# COMPACT_ATOMS: atom_id res chain seq x y z
N MET A 1 -7.63 -1.29 -16.25
CA MET A 1 -7.41 -2.65 -15.73
C MET A 1 -7.55 -2.56 -14.23
N THR A 2 -8.39 -3.39 -13.61
CA THR A 2 -8.59 -3.40 -12.15
C THR A 2 -7.50 -4.27 -11.54
N THR A 3 -6.77 -3.76 -10.55
CA THR A 3 -5.61 -4.45 -9.96
C THR A 3 -6.01 -5.08 -8.63
N GLU A 4 -6.67 -6.22 -8.67
CA GLU A 4 -7.29 -6.82 -7.47
C GLU A 4 -6.29 -7.51 -6.51
N SER A 5 -5.02 -7.64 -6.88
CA SER A 5 -3.98 -8.22 -6.02
C SER A 5 -2.79 -7.27 -5.83
N ILE A 6 -2.14 -7.37 -4.67
CA ILE A 6 -0.96 -6.53 -4.38
C ILE A 6 0.19 -6.83 -5.35
N GLN A 7 0.31 -8.08 -5.78
CA GLN A 7 1.32 -8.49 -6.75
C GLN A 7 1.13 -7.78 -8.09
N ALA A 8 -0.11 -7.74 -8.60
CA ALA A 8 -0.39 -7.05 -9.86
C ALA A 8 -0.12 -5.54 -9.75
N ALA A 9 -0.29 -4.94 -8.56
CA ALA A 9 0.02 -3.53 -8.33
C ALA A 9 1.52 -3.27 -8.30
N TRP A 10 2.31 -4.19 -7.73
CA TRP A 10 3.77 -4.14 -7.82
C TRP A 10 4.28 -4.31 -9.23
N ASP A 11 3.77 -5.28 -9.97
CA ASP A 11 4.18 -5.50 -11.36
C ASP A 11 3.91 -4.24 -12.20
N ALA A 12 2.73 -3.63 -12.04
CA ALA A 12 2.39 -2.37 -12.69
C ALA A 12 3.28 -1.20 -12.24
N ALA A 13 3.62 -1.12 -10.95
CA ALA A 13 4.51 -0.09 -10.43
C ALA A 13 5.94 -0.25 -10.97
N VAL A 14 6.42 -1.49 -11.10
CA VAL A 14 7.72 -1.82 -11.71
C VAL A 14 7.76 -1.42 -13.17
N GLU A 15 6.71 -1.74 -13.95
CA GLU A 15 6.64 -1.30 -15.35
C GLU A 15 6.63 0.23 -15.46
N LYS A 16 5.85 0.91 -14.61
CA LYS A 16 5.81 2.38 -14.59
C LYS A 16 7.15 2.99 -14.18
N ALA A 17 7.87 2.38 -13.24
CA ALA A 17 9.21 2.82 -12.85
C ALA A 17 10.26 2.59 -13.96
N LYS A 18 10.04 1.67 -14.89
CA LYS A 18 10.90 1.55 -16.09
C LYS A 18 10.68 2.69 -17.07
N GLU A 19 9.43 3.13 -17.23
CA GLU A 19 9.08 4.27 -18.11
C GLU A 19 9.51 5.62 -17.52
N SER A 20 9.34 5.77 -16.20
CA SER A 20 9.71 6.98 -15.45
C SER A 20 10.35 6.59 -14.12
N PRO A 21 11.68 6.39 -14.10
CA PRO A 21 12.39 6.00 -12.89
C PRO A 21 12.25 7.06 -11.79
N PRO A 22 11.87 6.67 -10.56
CA PRO A 22 11.82 7.62 -9.44
C PRO A 22 13.23 8.10 -9.07
N GLY A 23 13.33 9.35 -8.61
CA GLY A 23 14.57 9.91 -8.08
C GLY A 23 15.01 9.24 -6.77
N ALA A 24 16.19 9.62 -6.27
CA ALA A 24 16.72 9.07 -5.03
C ALA A 24 15.78 9.37 -3.84
N GLY A 25 15.29 8.31 -3.18
CA GLY A 25 14.33 8.43 -2.07
C GLY A 25 12.88 8.64 -2.51
N GLU A 26 12.61 8.70 -3.81
CA GLU A 26 11.27 8.72 -4.36
C GLU A 26 10.77 7.30 -4.67
N TYR A 27 9.47 7.19 -4.90
CA TYR A 27 8.82 5.93 -5.20
C TYR A 27 7.63 6.11 -6.13
N VAL A 28 7.32 5.06 -6.88
CA VAL A 28 6.14 4.97 -7.73
C VAL A 28 5.11 4.10 -7.02
N ILE A 29 3.87 4.57 -6.95
CA ILE A 29 2.74 3.80 -6.44
C ILE A 29 1.63 3.69 -7.49
N VAL A 30 0.95 2.55 -7.48
CA VAL A 30 -0.19 2.21 -8.32
C VAL A 30 -1.34 1.80 -7.43
N ARG A 31 -2.51 2.40 -7.65
CA ARG A 31 -3.72 2.10 -6.87
C ARG A 31 -4.20 0.70 -7.24
N MET A 32 -4.55 -0.09 -6.23
CA MET A 32 -5.02 -1.46 -6.43
C MET A 32 -6.41 -1.46 -7.08
N ASN A 33 -7.38 -0.83 -6.41
CA ASN A 33 -8.75 -0.82 -6.88
C ASN A 33 -9.31 0.61 -6.85
N GLU A 34 -9.57 1.17 -8.03
CA GLU A 34 -10.15 2.51 -8.16
C GLU A 34 -11.59 2.58 -7.61
N ALA A 35 -12.32 1.46 -7.63
CA ALA A 35 -13.68 1.36 -7.12
C ALA A 35 -13.74 1.14 -5.59
N ALA A 36 -12.60 0.81 -4.95
CA ALA A 36 -12.57 0.65 -3.51
C ALA A 36 -12.66 2.02 -2.80
N SER A 37 -13.38 2.04 -1.69
CA SER A 37 -13.48 3.22 -0.82
C SER A 37 -12.18 3.52 -0.08
N ARG A 38 -11.29 2.53 0.01
CA ARG A 38 -9.98 2.62 0.66
C ARG A 38 -8.90 2.87 -0.38
N ASP A 39 -8.04 3.83 -0.07
CA ASP A 39 -6.91 4.19 -0.89
C ASP A 39 -5.73 3.26 -0.60
N ILE A 40 -5.69 2.09 -1.22
CA ILE A 40 -4.57 1.14 -1.09
C ILE A 40 -3.77 1.09 -2.38
N TYR A 41 -2.45 1.08 -2.24
CA TYR A 41 -1.50 1.11 -3.35
C TYR A 41 -0.38 0.08 -3.15
N GLY A 42 0.03 -0.54 -4.24
CA GLY A 42 1.33 -1.21 -4.35
C GLY A 42 2.34 -0.26 -4.98
N GLY A 43 3.60 -0.34 -4.60
CA GLY A 43 4.64 0.52 -5.15
C GLY A 43 6.02 -0.11 -5.23
N VAL A 44 6.92 0.61 -5.87
CA VAL A 44 8.36 0.33 -5.97
C VAL A 44 9.16 1.62 -5.78
N ASP A 45 10.29 1.56 -5.08
CA ASP A 45 11.20 2.70 -4.94
C ASP A 45 12.32 2.66 -5.98
N ASN A 46 13.21 3.64 -5.94
CA ASN A 46 14.34 3.76 -6.85
C ASN A 46 15.39 2.64 -6.72
N GLU A 47 15.34 1.84 -5.66
CA GLU A 47 16.22 0.68 -5.43
C GLU A 47 15.54 -0.65 -5.79
N GLY A 48 14.27 -0.61 -6.23
CA GLY A 48 13.48 -1.81 -6.51
C GLY A 48 12.81 -2.43 -5.29
N ASN A 49 12.83 -1.75 -4.14
CA ASN A 49 12.17 -2.23 -2.93
C ASN A 49 10.65 -2.14 -3.10
N LEU A 50 9.93 -3.19 -2.68
CA LEU A 50 8.47 -3.23 -2.76
C LEU A 50 7.83 -2.41 -1.64
N LEU A 51 6.74 -1.72 -1.95
CA LEU A 51 6.00 -0.88 -1.00
C LEU A 51 4.52 -1.27 -0.93
N LEU A 52 3.98 -1.26 0.28
CA LEU A 52 2.55 -1.22 0.55
C LEU A 52 2.22 0.16 1.10
N ALA A 53 1.31 0.88 0.44
CA ALA A 53 0.91 2.22 0.83
C ALA A 53 -0.60 2.30 1.07
N VAL A 54 -0.99 2.98 2.14
CA VAL A 54 -2.40 3.20 2.50
C VAL A 54 -2.65 4.69 2.72
N GLY A 55 -3.60 5.23 1.97
CA GLY A 55 -4.09 6.59 2.12
C GLY A 55 -5.03 6.70 3.32
N VAL A 56 -4.79 7.70 4.16
CA VAL A 56 -5.58 7.99 5.36
C VAL A 56 -5.80 9.49 5.49
N ARG A 57 -6.91 9.89 6.11
CA ARG A 57 -7.29 11.30 6.25
C ARG A 57 -6.63 11.98 7.45
N THR A 58 -6.26 11.20 8.47
CA THR A 58 -5.63 11.67 9.70
C THR A 58 -4.13 11.38 9.68
N ILE A 59 -3.35 12.10 10.48
CA ILE A 59 -1.90 11.87 10.59
C ILE A 59 -1.68 10.44 11.13
N PRO A 60 -0.98 9.56 10.39
CA PRO A 60 -0.63 8.23 10.87
C PRO A 60 0.27 8.31 12.11
N PRO A 61 0.24 7.32 13.02
CA PRO A 61 1.18 7.26 14.13
C PRO A 61 2.64 7.25 13.64
N ALA A 62 3.55 7.84 14.41
CA ALA A 62 4.99 7.70 14.15
C ALA A 62 5.44 6.37 14.76
N ILE A 63 5.55 5.33 13.93
CA ILE A 63 6.00 4.01 14.36
C ILE A 63 7.48 3.89 14.02
N ASP A 64 8.30 3.63 15.02
CA ASP A 64 9.69 3.21 14.83
C ASP A 64 9.74 1.68 14.75
N ILE A 65 9.87 1.15 13.53
CA ILE A 65 10.03 -0.29 13.33
C ILE A 65 11.50 -0.65 13.53
N LYS A 66 11.80 -1.33 14.63
CA LYS A 66 13.14 -1.85 14.95
C LYS A 66 13.45 -3.12 14.15
N SER A 67 13.41 -3.03 12.82
CA SER A 67 13.66 -4.14 11.90
C SER A 67 14.54 -3.67 10.75
N ALA A 68 15.54 -4.48 10.40
CA ALA A 68 16.34 -4.27 9.18
C ALA A 68 15.64 -4.78 7.91
N ALA A 69 14.46 -5.40 8.04
CA ALA A 69 13.72 -5.98 6.93
C ALA A 69 12.62 -5.06 6.39
N LEU A 70 12.08 -4.19 7.23
CA LEU A 70 10.86 -3.43 6.94
C LEU A 70 10.99 -2.02 7.51
N ASP A 71 10.87 -1.04 6.63
CA ASP A 71 10.75 0.36 7.02
C ASP A 71 9.28 0.77 7.08
N TYR A 72 9.00 1.71 7.99
CA TYR A 72 7.75 2.44 8.01
C TYR A 72 8.02 3.93 7.90
N PHE A 73 7.25 4.61 7.06
CA PHE A 73 7.25 6.06 7.01
C PHE A 73 5.86 6.58 6.63
N ARG A 74 5.66 7.87 6.86
CA ARG A 74 4.42 8.58 6.53
C ARG A 74 4.75 9.81 5.70
N GLN A 75 3.92 10.07 4.69
CA GLN A 75 4.09 11.22 3.80
C GLN A 75 2.77 11.94 3.64
N GLU A 76 2.78 13.26 3.79
CA GLU A 76 1.60 14.09 3.56
C GLU A 76 1.34 14.23 2.05
N ARG A 77 0.08 14.07 1.63
CA ARG A 77 -0.36 14.33 0.25
C ARG A 77 -0.83 15.78 0.15
N GLN A 78 0.12 16.69 -0.04
CA GLN A 78 -0.14 18.13 -0.08
C GLN A 78 -1.25 18.54 -1.07
N ALA A 79 -1.37 17.84 -2.21
CA ALA A 79 -2.36 18.17 -3.25
C ALA A 79 -3.80 17.70 -2.94
N MET A 80 -4.00 16.71 -2.08
CA MET A 80 -5.32 16.07 -1.87
C MET A 80 -5.87 16.23 -0.44
N GLY A 81 -5.05 16.70 0.49
CA GLY A 81 -5.35 16.63 1.91
C GLY A 81 -5.28 15.19 2.42
N GLY A 82 -4.52 14.97 3.49
CA GLY A 82 -4.34 13.64 4.08
C GLY A 82 -2.93 13.10 3.93
N TRP A 83 -2.77 11.83 4.29
CA TRP A 83 -1.48 11.19 4.48
C TRP A 83 -1.45 9.84 3.80
N VAL A 84 -0.24 9.39 3.46
CA VAL A 84 0.05 8.00 3.13
C VAL A 84 0.88 7.44 4.24
N MET A 85 0.47 6.30 4.77
CA MET A 85 1.36 5.43 5.53
C MET A 85 1.95 4.39 4.56
N VAL A 86 3.27 4.18 4.64
CA VAL A 86 4.00 3.35 3.70
C VAL A 86 4.85 2.35 4.48
N PHE A 87 4.72 1.07 4.11
CA PHE A 87 5.62 0.01 4.50
C PHE A 87 6.52 -0.32 3.32
N ARG A 88 7.84 -0.31 3.52
CA ARG A 88 8.81 -0.64 2.48
C ARG A 88 9.63 -1.85 2.90
N LEU A 89 9.67 -2.85 2.02
CA LEU A 89 10.47 -4.04 2.21
C LEU A 89 11.93 -3.77 1.81
N ARG A 90 12.87 -3.89 2.75
CA ARG A 90 14.31 -3.71 2.50
C ARG A 90 15.04 -5.01 2.14
N ARG A 91 14.40 -6.15 2.37
CA ARG A 91 14.98 -7.48 2.19
C ARG A 91 14.15 -8.27 1.19
N ALA A 92 14.60 -8.28 -0.06
CA ALA A 92 13.89 -8.90 -1.18
C ALA A 92 13.61 -10.40 -0.94
N GLU A 93 14.44 -11.10 -0.17
CA GLU A 93 14.23 -12.50 0.18
C GLU A 93 12.95 -12.75 0.99
N LEU A 94 12.40 -11.72 1.63
CA LEU A 94 11.15 -11.78 2.38
C LEU A 94 9.93 -11.37 1.55
N ALA A 95 10.10 -11.09 0.25
CA ALA A 95 8.99 -10.70 -0.64
C ALA A 95 7.79 -11.66 -0.59
N PRO A 96 7.94 -12.99 -0.53
CA PRO A 96 6.80 -13.89 -0.40
C PRO A 96 5.99 -13.67 0.88
N VAL A 97 6.70 -13.45 2.01
CA VAL A 97 6.07 -13.19 3.32
C VAL A 97 5.40 -11.81 3.32
N PHE A 98 6.08 -10.82 2.75
CA PHE A 98 5.56 -9.46 2.65
C PHE A 98 4.33 -9.37 1.74
N SER A 99 4.31 -10.13 0.65
CA SER A 99 3.15 -10.28 -0.25
C SER A 99 1.95 -10.82 0.51
N ARG A 100 2.14 -11.92 1.26
CA ARG A 100 1.06 -12.49 2.06
C ARG A 100 0.56 -11.55 3.15
N PHE A 101 1.47 -10.92 3.90
CA PHE A 101 1.15 -9.92 4.90
C PHE A 101 0.33 -8.76 4.31
N SER A 102 0.75 -8.24 3.16
CA SER A 102 0.06 -7.16 2.47
C SER A 102 -1.34 -7.57 2.03
N GLN A 103 -1.47 -8.76 1.43
CA GLN A 103 -2.76 -9.28 1.00
C GLN A 103 -3.70 -9.52 2.19
N ASP A 104 -3.22 -10.10 3.30
CA ASP A 104 -4.03 -10.31 4.50
C ASP A 104 -4.54 -8.96 5.07
N LEU A 105 -3.71 -7.91 5.08
CA LEU A 105 -4.13 -6.56 5.47
C LEU A 105 -5.23 -6.00 4.57
N ILE A 106 -5.09 -6.18 3.26
CA ILE A 106 -6.06 -5.72 2.26
C ILE A 106 -7.40 -6.47 2.43
N ASP A 107 -7.34 -7.78 2.60
CA ASP A 107 -8.51 -8.63 2.79
C ASP A 107 -9.26 -8.24 4.07
N MET A 108 -8.55 -7.98 5.17
CA MET A 108 -9.15 -7.48 6.41
C MET A 108 -9.81 -6.12 6.22
N ALA A 109 -9.11 -5.17 5.59
CA ALA A 109 -9.65 -3.83 5.32
C ALA A 109 -10.89 -3.85 4.41
N THR A 110 -11.02 -4.87 3.57
CA THR A 110 -12.17 -5.07 2.69
C THR A 110 -13.32 -5.81 3.40
N LYS A 111 -13.01 -6.83 4.21
CA LYS A 111 -14.01 -7.60 4.99
C LYS A 111 -14.72 -6.77 6.04
N GLU A 112 -14.01 -5.91 6.78
CA GLU A 112 -14.62 -5.03 7.78
C GLU A 112 -15.73 -4.14 7.18
N TYR A 113 -15.63 -3.81 5.90
CA TYR A 113 -16.66 -3.04 5.19
C TYR A 113 -17.89 -3.89 4.84
N CYS A 114 -17.71 -5.14 4.41
CA CYS A 114 -18.83 -6.05 4.14
C CYS A 114 -19.70 -6.28 5.39
N ASP A 115 -19.08 -6.50 6.56
CA ASP A 115 -19.84 -6.72 7.79
C ASP A 115 -20.46 -5.43 8.35
N ALA A 116 -19.82 -4.27 8.19
CA ALA A 116 -20.39 -2.98 8.58
C ALA A 116 -21.52 -2.49 7.65
N SER A 117 -21.61 -3.04 6.43
CA SER A 117 -22.63 -2.70 5.43
C SER A 117 -23.88 -3.59 5.45
N LYS A 118 -23.94 -4.62 6.33
CA LYS A 118 -25.19 -5.38 6.53
C LYS A 118 -26.19 -4.50 7.27
N PRO A 119 -27.36 -4.18 6.68
CA PRO A 119 -28.42 -3.50 7.43
C PRO A 119 -28.83 -4.40 8.59
N ALA A 120 -28.89 -3.82 9.79
CA ALA A 120 -29.52 -4.45 10.95
C ALA A 120 -31.02 -4.57 10.67
N ASN A 121 -31.42 -5.65 10.02
CA ASN A 121 -32.82 -6.03 9.96
C ASN A 121 -32.95 -7.52 9.76
N GLU A 122 -33.05 -8.22 10.88
CA GLU A 122 -33.84 -9.45 11.02
C GLU A 122 -34.14 -9.57 12.52
N SER A 123 -35.33 -9.08 12.89
CA SER A 123 -36.05 -9.41 14.13
C SER A 123 -37.18 -10.36 13.80
#